data_AF-A0A6V7TJC2-F1
#
_entry.id   AF-A0A6V7TJC2-F1
#
_cell.length_a   1.000
_cell.length_b   1.000
_cell.length_c   1.000
_cell.angle_alpha   90.00
_cell.angle_beta   90.00
_cell.angle_gamma   90.00
#
_symmetry.space_group_name_H-M   'P 1'
#
loop_
_entity.id
_entity.type
_entity.pdbx_description
1 polymer ?
#
loop_
_entity_poly.entity_id
_entity_poly.type
_entity_poly.pdbx_seq_one_letter_code
_entity_poly.pdbx_strand_id
1 'polypeptide(L)'
;MSQEWEEVERQILNRAVGDYESMQTPQIVTALDGTKLAPFFTKRFVFSNHYSCSFIIDNINYSSTEQYYMQWKAIMSGNEDIAQQILNCHVAGDIKRMGSHLRGHDTVKWRKICILIMTIANWAKYSQNV
;
A
#
# COMPACT_ATOMS: atom_id res chain seq x y z
N MET A 1 16.77 -8.63 -24.91
CA MET A 1 16.82 -9.34 -23.62
C MET A 1 17.50 -10.70 -23.86
N SER A 2 18.19 -11.29 -22.89
CA SER A 2 18.91 -12.56 -23.13
C SER A 2 17.97 -13.76 -23.16
N GLN A 3 18.35 -14.79 -23.91
CA GLN A 3 17.60 -16.04 -24.12
C GLN A 3 17.31 -16.80 -22.80
N GLU A 4 18.14 -16.59 -21.78
CA GLU A 4 17.95 -17.13 -20.42
C GLU A 4 16.75 -16.50 -19.69
N TRP A 5 16.48 -15.21 -19.92
CA TRP A 5 15.34 -14.53 -19.27
C TRP A 5 14.00 -15.01 -19.81
N GLU A 6 13.92 -15.26 -21.10
CA GLU A 6 12.70 -15.78 -21.74
C GLU A 6 12.35 -17.18 -21.22
N GLU A 7 13.35 -18.04 -20.99
CA GLU A 7 13.14 -19.38 -20.42
C GLU A 7 12.70 -19.33 -18.95
N VAL A 8 13.32 -18.46 -18.13
CA VAL A 8 12.89 -18.23 -16.74
C VAL A 8 11.47 -17.69 -16.67
N GLU A 9 11.14 -16.70 -17.50
CA GLU A 9 9.79 -16.14 -17.59
C GLU A 9 8.76 -17.21 -17.97
N ARG A 10 9.06 -18.04 -18.97
CA ARG A 10 8.18 -19.13 -19.42
C ARG A 10 7.97 -20.18 -18.32
N GLN A 11 9.01 -20.54 -17.57
CA GLN A 11 8.90 -21.47 -16.44
C GLN A 11 8.06 -20.89 -15.28
N ILE A 12 8.15 -19.58 -15.03
CA ILE A 12 7.34 -18.89 -14.01
C ILE A 12 5.88 -18.83 -14.44
N LEU A 13 5.60 -18.43 -15.68
CA LEU A 13 4.24 -18.33 -16.23
C LEU A 13 3.53 -19.70 -16.25
N ASN A 14 4.24 -20.78 -16.56
CA ASN A 14 3.67 -22.13 -16.53
C ASN A 14 3.33 -22.63 -15.10
N ARG A 15 3.96 -22.06 -14.06
CA ARG A 15 3.66 -22.38 -12.65
C ARG A 15 2.57 -21.48 -12.07
N ALA A 16 2.45 -20.25 -12.58
CA ALA A 16 1.39 -19.33 -12.23
C ALA A 16 0.13 -19.66 -13.03
N VAL A 17 -0.71 -20.56 -12.52
CA VAL A 17 -2.02 -20.86 -13.11
C VAL A 17 -2.93 -19.63 -12.93
N GLY A 18 -2.97 -18.73 -13.91
CA GLY A 18 -3.93 -17.61 -13.95
C GLY A 18 -3.40 -16.33 -14.60
N ASP A 19 -4.33 -15.55 -15.13
CA ASP A 19 -4.11 -14.24 -15.76
C ASP A 19 -3.65 -13.20 -14.72
N TYR A 20 -2.34 -13.15 -14.46
CA TYR A 20 -1.72 -12.32 -13.43
C TYR A 20 -1.98 -10.81 -13.62
N GLU A 21 -2.31 -10.37 -14.83
CA GLU A 21 -2.59 -8.98 -15.19
C GLU A 21 -3.91 -8.46 -14.58
N SER A 22 -4.91 -9.33 -14.41
CA SER A 22 -6.26 -8.99 -13.96
C SER A 22 -6.54 -9.29 -12.47
N MET A 23 -5.64 -10.00 -11.78
CA MET A 23 -5.84 -10.40 -10.38
C MET A 23 -5.54 -9.26 -9.40
N GLN A 24 -6.59 -8.66 -8.85
CA GLN A 24 -6.49 -7.73 -7.71
C GLN A 24 -6.47 -8.46 -6.37
N THR A 25 -6.99 -9.69 -6.33
CA THR A 25 -7.03 -10.55 -5.14
C THR A 25 -5.93 -11.61 -5.23
N PRO A 26 -5.06 -11.73 -4.21
CA PRO A 26 -4.04 -12.77 -4.22
C PRO A 26 -4.66 -14.17 -4.16
N GLN A 27 -4.10 -15.10 -4.94
CA GLN A 27 -4.46 -16.50 -4.85
C GLN A 27 -4.06 -17.06 -3.49
N ILE A 28 -4.94 -17.87 -2.90
CA ILE A 28 -4.59 -18.61 -1.68
C ILE A 28 -3.82 -19.86 -2.07
N VAL A 29 -2.58 -19.97 -1.60
CA VAL A 29 -1.73 -21.15 -1.76
C VAL A 29 -1.60 -21.89 -0.43
N THR A 30 -1.42 -23.20 -0.48
CA THR A 30 -1.24 -24.04 0.72
C THR A 30 0.21 -24.48 0.81
N ALA A 31 0.88 -24.15 1.93
CA ALA A 31 2.23 -24.59 2.21
C ALA A 31 2.28 -26.10 2.53
N LEU A 32 3.49 -26.68 2.58
CA LEU A 32 3.68 -28.12 2.83
C LEU A 32 3.13 -28.58 4.20
N ASP A 33 3.09 -27.69 5.18
CA ASP A 33 2.53 -27.93 6.51
C ASP A 33 1.01 -27.68 6.60
N GLY A 34 0.36 -27.36 5.47
CA GLY A 34 -1.07 -27.05 5.40
C GLY A 34 -1.42 -25.58 5.64
N THR A 35 -0.46 -24.70 5.92
CA THR A 35 -0.72 -23.27 6.13
C THR A 35 -1.26 -22.61 4.86
N LYS A 36 -2.36 -21.86 4.97
CA LYS A 36 -2.90 -21.05 3.88
C LYS A 36 -2.19 -19.70 3.82
N LEU A 37 -1.63 -19.36 2.66
CA LEU A 37 -0.90 -18.13 2.42
C LEU A 37 -1.57 -17.35 1.29
N ALA A 38 -1.55 -16.02 1.40
CA ALA A 38 -2.03 -15.12 0.35
C ALA A 38 -0.86 -14.26 -0.17
N PRO A 39 0.06 -14.82 -0.97
CA PRO A 39 1.18 -14.06 -1.51
C PRO A 39 0.68 -12.95 -2.43
N PHE A 40 1.21 -11.74 -2.26
CA PHE A 40 0.90 -10.60 -3.10
C PHE A 40 2.17 -9.78 -3.40
N PHE A 41 2.21 -9.12 -4.54
CA PHE A 41 3.33 -8.27 -4.92
C PHE A 41 2.87 -7.09 -5.76
N THR A 42 3.36 -5.88 -5.46
CA THR A 42 2.94 -4.59 -6.06
C THR A 42 1.69 -3.95 -5.47
N LYS A 43 1.40 -2.72 -5.93
CA LYS A 43 0.21 -1.94 -5.58
C LYS A 43 -1.09 -2.43 -6.23
N ARG A 44 -1.05 -3.41 -7.14
CA ARG A 44 -2.25 -3.95 -7.79
C ARG A 44 -3.10 -4.80 -6.86
N PHE A 45 -2.50 -5.35 -5.81
CA PHE A 45 -3.20 -6.25 -4.89
C PHE A 45 -3.93 -5.51 -3.78
N VAL A 46 -5.15 -5.96 -3.47
CA VAL A 46 -6.03 -5.38 -2.44
C VAL A 46 -5.40 -5.35 -1.05
N PHE A 47 -4.39 -6.17 -0.74
CA PHE A 47 -3.68 -6.13 0.54
C PHE A 47 -2.55 -5.09 0.61
N SER A 48 -2.19 -4.46 -0.51
CA SER A 48 -1.18 -3.41 -0.54
C SER A 48 -1.71 -2.11 0.08
N ASN A 49 -0.86 -1.42 0.85
CA ASN A 49 -1.18 -0.08 1.36
C ASN A 49 -1.20 0.99 0.26
N HIS A 50 -0.53 0.70 -0.87
CA HIS A 50 -0.54 1.54 -2.06
C HIS A 50 -1.69 1.19 -3.03
N TYR A 51 -2.54 0.22 -2.69
CA TYR A 51 -3.70 -0.13 -3.51
C TYR A 51 -4.64 1.07 -3.64
N SER A 52 -4.96 1.42 -4.88
CA SER A 52 -5.81 2.56 -5.20
C SER A 52 -7.27 2.19 -4.91
N CYS A 53 -7.85 2.82 -3.89
CA CYS A 53 -9.19 2.53 -3.41
C CYS A 53 -9.70 3.72 -2.59
N SER A 54 -10.93 4.16 -2.87
CA SER A 54 -11.53 5.30 -2.18
C SER A 54 -12.17 4.87 -0.86
N PHE A 55 -11.90 5.60 0.21
CA PHE A 55 -12.56 5.44 1.50
C PHE A 55 -12.56 6.78 2.26
N ILE A 56 -13.48 6.93 3.19
CA ILE A 56 -13.71 8.17 3.94
C ILE A 56 -13.32 7.97 5.41
N ILE A 57 -12.55 8.91 5.95
CA ILE A 57 -12.27 9.05 7.39
C ILE A 57 -12.50 10.52 7.75
N ASP A 58 -13.32 10.79 8.75
CA ASP A 58 -13.64 12.15 9.22
C ASP A 58 -14.08 13.12 8.09
N ASN A 59 -14.93 12.63 7.18
CA ASN A 59 -15.41 13.34 5.98
C ASN A 59 -14.32 13.70 4.94
N ILE A 60 -13.12 13.15 5.08
CA ILE A 60 -12.03 13.31 4.12
C ILE A 60 -11.93 12.04 3.27
N ASN A 61 -11.89 12.21 1.95
CA ASN A 61 -11.71 11.10 1.01
C ASN A 61 -10.22 10.81 0.80
N TYR A 62 -9.84 9.55 0.99
CA TYR A 62 -8.50 9.05 0.73
C TYR A 62 -8.51 8.04 -0.41
N SER A 63 -7.45 8.06 -1.22
CA SER A 63 -7.25 7.20 -2.39
C SER A 63 -6.42 5.95 -2.10
N SER A 64 -5.80 5.86 -0.91
CA SER A 64 -5.07 4.69 -0.43
C SER A 64 -4.75 4.84 1.07
N THR A 65 -4.43 3.73 1.75
CA THR A 65 -4.01 3.80 3.17
C THR A 65 -2.66 4.48 3.33
N GLU A 66 -1.77 4.40 2.33
CA GLU A 66 -0.52 5.15 2.30
C GLU A 66 -0.75 6.67 2.30
N GLN A 67 -1.76 7.17 1.57
CA GLN A 67 -2.08 8.60 1.55
C GLN A 67 -2.43 9.11 2.96
N TYR A 68 -3.32 8.40 3.65
CA TYR A 68 -3.67 8.70 5.03
C TYR A 68 -2.43 8.65 5.95
N TYR A 69 -1.64 7.58 5.82
CA TYR A 69 -0.45 7.36 6.65
C TYR A 69 0.61 8.48 6.47
N MET A 70 0.89 8.89 5.25
CA MET A 70 1.85 9.95 4.96
C MET A 70 1.33 11.35 5.34
N GLN A 71 0.03 11.62 5.17
CA GLN A 71 -0.57 12.88 5.59
C GLN A 71 -0.45 13.06 7.11
N TRP A 72 -0.80 12.03 7.90
CA TRP A 72 -0.64 12.07 9.36
C TRP A 72 0.81 12.17 9.80
N LYS A 73 1.74 11.51 9.09
CA LYS A 73 3.17 11.67 9.34
C LYS A 73 3.63 13.13 9.16
N ALA A 74 3.12 13.82 8.13
CA ALA A 74 3.40 15.23 7.87
C ALA A 74 2.82 16.14 8.96
N ILE A 75 1.55 15.94 9.33
CA ILE A 75 0.88 16.68 10.43
C ILE A 75 1.68 16.54 11.73
N MET A 76 2.03 15.30 12.12
CA MET A 76 2.78 15.05 13.36
C MET A 76 4.20 15.59 13.35
N SER A 77 4.76 15.83 12.16
CA SER A 77 6.07 16.45 12.00
C SER A 77 5.97 17.98 11.86
N GLY A 78 4.77 18.58 11.97
CA GLY A 78 4.55 20.03 11.82
C GLY A 78 4.79 20.54 10.40
N ASN A 79 4.46 19.73 9.38
CA ASN A 79 4.54 20.11 7.96
C ASN A 79 3.13 20.09 7.35
N GLU A 80 2.28 21.03 7.76
CA GLU A 80 0.89 21.17 7.32
C GLU A 80 0.78 21.44 5.81
N ASP A 81 1.74 22.19 5.25
CA ASP A 81 1.86 22.44 3.81
C ASP A 81 2.03 21.14 3.02
N ILE A 82 2.88 20.24 3.50
CA ILE A 82 3.09 18.93 2.89
C ILE A 82 1.89 18.01 3.12
N ALA A 83 1.27 18.07 4.30
CA ALA A 83 0.05 17.30 4.58
C ALA A 83 -1.07 17.63 3.59
N GLN A 84 -1.27 18.91 3.28
CA GLN A 84 -2.25 19.34 2.28
C GLN A 84 -1.88 18.90 0.86
N GLN A 85 -0.59 18.93 0.49
CA GLN A 85 -0.13 18.40 -0.80
C GLN A 85 -0.35 16.90 -0.93
N ILE A 86 -0.09 16.12 0.14
CA ILE A 86 -0.35 14.68 0.18
C ILE A 86 -1.85 14.41 0.02
N LEU A 87 -2.70 15.17 0.72
CA LEU A 87 -4.15 15.00 0.62
C LEU A 87 -4.68 15.27 -0.81
N ASN A 88 -4.05 16.19 -1.54
CA ASN A 88 -4.43 16.52 -2.91
C ASN A 88 -3.69 15.67 -3.98
N CYS A 89 -2.86 14.71 -3.57
CA CYS A 89 -2.08 13.85 -4.47
C CYS A 89 -2.63 12.42 -4.50
N HIS A 90 -2.75 11.83 -5.69
CA HIS A 90 -3.23 10.46 -5.88
C HIS A 90 -2.14 9.51 -6.44
N VAL A 91 -0.92 10.00 -6.60
CA VAL A 91 0.20 9.24 -7.15
C VAL A 91 1.02 8.66 -6.01
N ALA A 92 0.91 7.34 -5.78
CA ALA A 92 1.56 6.64 -4.67
C ALA A 92 3.07 6.92 -4.53
N GLY A 93 3.79 7.05 -5.65
CA GLY A 93 5.23 7.37 -5.65
C GLY A 93 5.52 8.78 -5.14
N ASP A 94 4.69 9.75 -5.51
CA ASP A 94 4.83 11.15 -5.09
C ASP A 94 4.46 11.33 -3.61
N ILE A 95 3.36 10.70 -3.17
CA ILE A 95 2.95 10.65 -1.76
C ILE A 95 4.09 10.13 -0.88
N LYS A 96 4.67 8.99 -1.26
CA LYS A 96 5.79 8.38 -0.52
C LYS A 96 7.02 9.29 -0.52
N ARG A 97 7.35 9.89 -1.67
CA ARG A 97 8.47 10.84 -1.77
C ARG A 97 8.27 12.02 -0.83
N MET A 98 7.09 12.64 -0.79
CA MET A 98 6.80 13.76 0.10
C MET A 98 6.97 13.39 1.57
N GLY A 99 6.39 12.27 2.01
CA GLY A 99 6.50 11.84 3.42
C GLY A 99 7.87 11.30 3.85
N SER A 100 8.78 11.06 2.90
CA SER A 100 10.19 10.76 3.18
C SER A 100 11.06 12.00 3.42
N HIS A 101 10.61 13.20 3.05
CA HIS A 101 11.40 14.44 3.12
C HIS A 101 10.84 15.45 4.13
N LEU A 102 10.12 14.97 5.15
CA LEU A 102 9.52 15.82 6.18
C LEU A 102 10.59 16.44 7.07
N ARG A 103 10.48 17.76 7.29
CA ARG A 103 11.35 18.50 8.21
C ARG A 103 11.00 18.13 9.65
N GLY A 104 12.01 18.03 10.53
CA GLY A 104 11.78 17.79 11.96
C GLY A 104 11.18 16.43 12.31
N HIS A 105 11.24 15.44 11.40
CA HIS A 105 10.65 14.13 11.62
C HIS A 105 11.29 13.37 12.79
N ASP A 106 10.55 13.26 13.89
CA ASP A 106 10.94 12.45 15.05
C ASP A 106 10.48 10.99 14.86
N THR A 107 11.43 10.14 14.50
CA THR A 107 11.18 8.70 14.28
C THR A 107 10.70 7.99 15.54
N VAL A 108 11.16 8.40 16.72
CA VAL A 108 10.78 7.76 17.99
C VAL A 108 9.34 8.08 18.33
N LYS A 109 8.93 9.35 18.20
CA LYS A 109 7.51 9.74 18.36
C LYS A 109 6.62 9.08 17.32
N TRP A 110 7.03 9.05 16.06
CA TRP A 110 6.24 8.44 14.99
C TRP A 110 6.00 6.94 15.22
N ARG A 111 7.04 6.19 15.61
CA ARG A 111 6.93 4.74 15.88
C ARG A 111 5.91 4.40 16.96
N LYS A 112 5.61 5.31 17.90
CA LYS A 112 4.62 5.06 18.96
C LYS A 112 3.18 5.01 18.45
N ILE A 113 2.88 5.61 17.29
CA ILE A 113 1.50 5.78 16.81
C ILE A 113 1.28 5.31 15.36
N CYS A 114 2.35 5.12 14.59
CA CYS A 114 2.22 4.84 13.16
C CYS A 114 1.41 3.55 12.86
N ILE A 115 1.52 2.54 13.72
CA ILE A 115 0.72 1.32 13.61
C ILE A 115 -0.76 1.64 13.77
N LEU A 116 -1.14 2.44 14.78
CA LEU A 116 -2.53 2.84 15.01
C LEU A 116 -3.09 3.62 13.81
N ILE A 117 -2.31 4.56 13.26
CA ILE A 117 -2.68 5.31 12.04
C ILE A 117 -2.95 4.36 10.88
N MET A 118 -2.07 3.39 10.63
CA MET A 118 -2.25 2.41 9.55
C MET A 118 -3.43 1.46 9.81
N THR A 119 -3.68 1.09 11.07
CA THR A 119 -4.83 0.27 11.45
C THR A 119 -6.14 0.98 11.17
N ILE A 120 -6.26 2.27 11.51
CA ILE A 120 -7.45 3.09 11.21
C ILE A 120 -7.69 3.13 9.70
N ALA A 121 -6.63 3.37 8.92
CA ALA A 121 -6.72 3.42 7.46
C ALA A 121 -7.18 2.09 6.86
N ASN A 122 -6.58 0.98 7.31
CA ASN A 122 -6.97 -0.36 6.84
C ASN A 122 -8.40 -0.71 7.24
N TRP A 123 -8.82 -0.36 8.46
CA TRP A 123 -10.20 -0.56 8.88
C TRP A 123 -11.18 0.17 7.96
N ALA A 124 -10.95 1.45 7.68
CA ALA A 124 -11.79 2.23 6.78
C ALA A 124 -11.79 1.66 5.35
N LYS A 125 -10.61 1.33 4.81
CA LYS A 125 -10.47 0.70 3.49
C LYS A 125 -11.31 -0.56 3.37
N TYR A 126 -11.13 -1.54 4.27
CA TYR A 126 -11.78 -2.84 4.16
C TYR A 126 -13.25 -2.83 4.59
N SER A 127 -13.66 -1.95 5.52
CA SER A 127 -15.06 -1.85 5.93
C SER A 127 -15.95 -1.15 4.89
N GLN A 128 -15.37 -0.30 4.04
CA GLN A 128 -16.11 0.46 3.03
C GLN A 128 -16.01 -0.13 1.62
N ASN A 129 -15.09 -1.08 1.39
CA ASN A 129 -14.85 -1.70 0.09
C ASN A 129 -14.81 -3.23 0.24
N VAL A 130 -16.00 -3.83 0.21
CA VAL A 130 -16.22 -5.29 0.29
C VAL A 130 -16.06 -5.93 -1.08
#